data_AF-A0AAU9VH54-F1
#
_entry.id   AF-A0AAU9VH54-F1
#
_cell.length_a   1.000
_cell.length_b   1.000
_cell.length_c   1.000
_cell.angle_alpha   90.00
_cell.angle_beta   90.00
_cell.angle_gamma   90.00
#
_symmetry.space_group_name_H-M   'P 1'
#
loop_
_entity.id
_entity.type
_entity.pdbx_description
1 polymer ?
#
loop_
_entity_poly.entity_id
_entity_poly.type
_entity_poly.pdbx_seq_one_letter_code
_entity_poly.pdbx_strand_id
1 'polypeptide(L)'
;MIDRMLPKFVRKNTDYLLIALLSSSVFFISIESEYGTLSRLWEGYQNGFQLTSIDALEYDPETNWWTLFHHSVGSYIGMMIWGTNLFQLLLPLFITIVGINIYLKKNNEYFFERYRYDRHSKFMLKKNIGESLKVSAAIFLGYLLFYIFTFFVGSKVTVDDMQFGVPVKLFIEWLPKDFFLNHCRLYHLLWGIFVFFIVPLIYGVAYGFVASYLRNLPMASIAFTIYFIAFSIASALFIPNDSVFRYMFDPSAVIVSGAYSYPNTLMYLSSLMVPIITAVVLYFISCRRYEV
;
A
#
# COMPACT_ATOMS: atom_id res chain seq x y z
N MET A 1 27.53 -17.20 13.35
CA MET A 1 26.16 -17.50 13.88
C MET A 1 25.08 -16.84 13.04
N ILE A 2 25.28 -15.59 12.60
CA ILE A 2 24.41 -14.85 11.65
C ILE A 2 24.29 -15.57 10.30
N ASP A 3 25.39 -16.11 9.75
CA ASP A 3 25.39 -16.80 8.43
C ASP A 3 24.59 -18.10 8.37
N ARG A 4 24.31 -18.76 9.50
CA ARG A 4 23.43 -19.94 9.56
C ARG A 4 21.97 -19.58 9.83
N MET A 5 21.71 -18.40 10.40
CA MET A 5 20.36 -17.93 10.69
C MET A 5 19.70 -17.26 9.50
N LEU A 6 20.46 -16.50 8.70
CA LEU A 6 19.94 -15.80 7.51
C LEU A 6 19.27 -16.76 6.51
N PRO A 7 19.89 -17.89 6.09
CA PRO A 7 19.29 -18.80 5.12
C PRO A 7 18.02 -19.47 5.66
N LYS A 8 17.99 -19.77 6.97
CA LYS A 8 16.84 -20.41 7.62
C LYS A 8 15.68 -19.43 7.82
N PHE A 9 15.98 -18.16 8.10
CA PHE A 9 15.00 -17.08 8.21
C PHE A 9 14.38 -16.74 6.85
N VAL A 10 15.22 -16.57 5.82
CA VAL A 10 14.78 -16.27 4.44
C VAL A 10 13.88 -17.40 3.93
N ARG A 11 14.25 -18.67 4.12
CA ARG A 11 13.46 -19.82 3.68
C ARG A 11 12.12 -19.98 4.41
N LYS A 12 11.99 -19.44 5.62
CA LYS A 12 10.75 -19.48 6.41
C LYS A 12 9.81 -18.30 6.10
N ASN A 13 10.36 -17.20 5.59
CA ASN A 13 9.63 -15.95 5.34
C ASN A 13 9.60 -15.56 3.85
N THR A 14 9.93 -16.49 2.96
CA THR A 14 10.05 -16.26 1.51
C THR A 14 8.81 -15.61 0.92
N ASP A 15 7.62 -16.05 1.34
CA ASP A 15 6.34 -15.51 0.85
C ASP A 15 6.17 -14.04 1.24
N TYR A 16 6.56 -13.65 2.45
CA TYR A 16 6.47 -12.26 2.92
C TYR A 16 7.55 -11.37 2.30
N LEU A 17 8.74 -11.92 2.04
CA LEU A 17 9.77 -11.21 1.27
C LEU A 17 9.30 -10.97 -0.16
N LEU A 18 8.64 -11.95 -0.79
CA LEU A 18 8.04 -11.79 -2.10
C LEU A 18 6.94 -10.71 -2.10
N ILE A 19 6.07 -10.69 -1.08
CA ILE A 19 5.06 -9.63 -0.92
C ILE A 19 5.73 -8.26 -0.80
N ALA A 20 6.80 -8.14 -0.02
CA ALA A 20 7.54 -6.88 0.13
C ALA A 20 8.18 -6.43 -1.20
N LEU A 21 8.78 -7.36 -1.95
CA LEU A 21 9.38 -7.08 -3.25
C LEU A 21 8.31 -6.68 -4.28
N LEU A 22 7.21 -7.43 -4.39
CA LEU A 22 6.10 -7.10 -5.27
C LEU A 22 5.51 -5.74 -4.92
N SER A 23 5.34 -5.45 -3.62
CA SER A 23 4.85 -4.14 -3.17
C SER A 23 5.80 -3.03 -3.60
N SER A 24 7.10 -3.21 -3.37
CA SER A 24 8.12 -2.26 -3.81
C SER A 24 8.09 -2.05 -5.33
N SER A 25 8.04 -3.12 -6.12
CA SER A 25 7.98 -3.05 -7.58
C SER A 25 6.76 -2.26 -8.07
N VAL A 26 5.60 -2.44 -7.43
CA VAL A 26 4.39 -1.68 -7.76
C VAL A 26 4.61 -0.18 -7.55
N PHE A 27 5.21 0.26 -6.44
CA PHE A 27 5.50 1.68 -6.21
C PHE A 27 6.45 2.24 -7.29
N PHE A 28 7.49 1.49 -7.65
CA PHE A 28 8.46 1.89 -8.67
C PHE A 28 7.90 1.88 -10.10
N ILE A 29 6.97 0.97 -10.43
CA ILE A 29 6.28 0.98 -11.73
C ILE A 29 5.34 2.19 -11.81
N SER A 30 4.61 2.47 -10.72
CA SER A 30 3.65 3.58 -10.65
C SER A 30 4.30 4.94 -10.85
N ILE A 31 5.46 5.15 -10.23
CA ILE A 31 6.22 6.39 -10.42
C ILE A 31 6.85 6.46 -11.82
N GLU A 32 7.32 5.33 -12.37
CA GLU A 32 7.91 5.32 -13.71
C GLU A 32 6.90 5.62 -14.81
N SER A 33 5.68 5.07 -14.70
CA SER A 33 4.63 5.30 -15.70
C SER A 33 4.19 6.76 -15.80
N GLU A 34 4.34 7.55 -14.73
CA GLU A 34 3.87 8.93 -14.68
C GLU A 34 5.00 9.97 -14.77
N TYR A 35 6.14 9.72 -14.11
CA TYR A 35 7.25 10.66 -14.07
C TYR A 35 8.45 10.27 -14.95
N GLY A 36 8.53 9.03 -15.42
CA GLY A 36 9.75 8.52 -16.06
C GLY A 36 10.98 8.68 -15.14
N THR A 37 10.79 8.63 -13.82
CA THR A 37 11.86 8.93 -12.85
C THR A 37 13.07 8.01 -13.05
N LEU A 38 12.84 6.70 -13.20
CA LEU A 38 13.90 5.72 -13.38
C LEU A 38 14.55 5.84 -14.77
N SER A 39 13.76 6.09 -15.82
CA SER A 39 14.31 6.36 -17.16
C SER A 39 15.20 7.61 -17.16
N ARG A 40 14.78 8.71 -16.54
CA ARG A 40 15.60 9.93 -16.39
C ARG A 40 16.87 9.71 -15.56
N LEU A 41 16.79 8.93 -14.49
CA LEU A 41 17.97 8.53 -13.70
C LEU A 41 18.94 7.71 -14.54
N TRP A 42 18.42 6.80 -15.35
CA TRP A 42 19.21 5.94 -16.22
C TRP A 42 19.88 6.73 -17.35
N GLU A 43 19.15 7.63 -18.00
CA GLU A 43 19.70 8.55 -19.01
C GLU A 43 20.78 9.46 -18.41
N GLY A 44 20.53 10.03 -17.23
CA GLY A 44 21.53 10.83 -16.51
C GLY A 44 22.79 10.02 -16.18
N TYR A 45 22.65 8.78 -15.71
CA TYR A 45 23.78 7.88 -15.46
C TYR A 45 24.56 7.54 -16.73
N GLN A 46 23.87 7.18 -17.83
CA GLN A 46 24.49 6.83 -19.10
C GLN A 46 25.25 7.99 -19.73
N ASN A 47 24.71 9.21 -19.59
CA ASN A 47 25.35 10.41 -20.08
C ASN A 47 26.39 10.96 -19.10
N GLY A 48 26.74 10.23 -18.03
CA GLY A 48 27.71 10.65 -17.02
C GLY A 48 27.33 11.95 -16.30
N PHE A 49 26.03 12.28 -16.28
CA PHE A 49 25.50 13.60 -15.94
C PHE A 49 26.24 14.74 -16.66
N GLN A 50 26.71 14.51 -17.89
CA GLN A 50 27.35 15.53 -18.71
C GLN A 50 26.32 16.61 -19.02
N LEU A 51 26.54 17.79 -18.46
CA LEU A 51 25.74 18.97 -18.73
C LEU A 51 25.79 19.27 -20.24
N THR A 52 24.65 19.14 -20.90
CA THR A 52 24.41 19.85 -22.15
C THR A 52 24.43 21.34 -21.83
N SER A 53 25.33 22.09 -22.47
CA SER A 53 25.63 23.50 -22.18
C SER A 53 24.43 24.45 -22.25
N ILE A 54 23.31 24.01 -22.83
CA ILE A 54 22.06 24.77 -22.95
C ILE A 54 21.25 24.71 -21.64
N ASP A 55 21.23 23.57 -20.93
CA ASP A 55 20.57 23.44 -19.61
C ASP A 55 21.41 24.06 -18.49
N ALA A 56 22.73 24.14 -18.69
CA ALA A 56 23.68 24.83 -17.82
C ALA A 56 23.61 26.36 -17.91
N LEU A 57 22.95 26.91 -18.93
CA LEU A 57 22.78 28.35 -19.13
C LEU A 57 21.57 28.92 -18.36
N GLU A 58 20.60 28.07 -18.02
CA GLU A 58 19.39 28.46 -17.28
C GLU A 58 19.59 28.36 -15.75
N TYR A 59 20.57 27.57 -15.31
CA TYR A 59 20.95 27.41 -13.91
C TYR A 59 22.30 28.08 -13.63
N ASP A 60 22.36 28.91 -12.59
CA ASP A 60 23.53 29.68 -12.16
C ASP A 60 24.80 28.78 -12.11
N PRO A 61 25.98 29.19 -12.61
CA PRO A 61 27.21 28.40 -12.57
C PRO A 61 27.64 27.88 -11.17
N GLU A 62 27.04 28.36 -10.08
CA GLU A 62 27.23 27.82 -8.72
C GLU A 62 26.31 26.62 -8.39
N THR A 63 25.40 26.24 -9.28
CA THR A 63 24.43 25.18 -9.03
C THR A 63 25.10 23.80 -9.12
N ASN A 64 25.38 23.22 -7.95
CA ASN A 64 25.99 21.90 -7.78
C ASN A 64 25.23 20.82 -8.59
N TRP A 65 25.93 19.86 -9.20
CA TRP A 65 25.36 18.75 -9.99
C TRP A 65 24.24 18.01 -9.24
N TRP A 66 24.33 17.97 -7.92
CA TRP A 66 23.34 17.40 -7.01
C TRP A 66 21.96 18.09 -7.10
N THR A 67 21.95 19.40 -7.29
CA THR A 67 20.73 20.21 -7.38
C THR A 67 20.03 19.98 -8.72
N LEU A 68 20.80 19.94 -9.81
CA LEU A 68 20.31 19.59 -11.15
C LEU A 68 19.78 18.15 -11.21
N PHE A 69 20.48 17.20 -10.57
CA PHE A 69 20.03 15.82 -10.42
C PHE A 69 18.66 15.73 -9.74
N HIS A 70 18.47 16.46 -8.64
CA HIS A 70 17.17 16.49 -7.96
C HIS A 70 16.06 17.11 -8.82
N HIS A 71 16.37 18.17 -9.58
CA HIS A 71 15.39 18.80 -10.46
C HIS A 71 14.94 17.89 -11.61
N SER A 72 15.81 17.04 -12.16
CA SER A 72 15.47 16.14 -13.27
C SER A 72 14.56 14.96 -12.86
N VAL A 73 14.73 14.47 -11.62
CA VAL A 73 13.98 13.35 -11.03
C VAL A 73 12.53 13.74 -10.69
N GLY A 74 12.32 15.02 -10.37
CA GLY A 74 11.00 15.59 -10.06
C GLY A 74 10.76 15.84 -8.57
N SER A 75 9.60 16.44 -8.27
CA SER A 75 9.19 16.81 -6.90
C SER A 75 9.02 15.59 -5.99
N TYR A 76 9.56 15.67 -4.77
CA TYR A 76 9.26 14.70 -3.71
C TYR A 76 7.75 14.44 -3.53
N ILE A 77 6.92 15.50 -3.51
CA ILE A 77 5.46 15.36 -3.31
C ILE A 77 4.84 14.63 -4.50
N GLY A 78 5.22 15.00 -5.72
CA GLY A 78 4.79 14.31 -6.93
C GLY A 78 5.15 12.83 -6.89
N MET A 79 6.41 12.51 -6.61
CA MET A 79 6.88 11.13 -6.48
C MET A 79 6.07 10.33 -5.45
N MET A 80 5.78 10.91 -4.28
CA MET A 80 5.00 10.25 -3.23
C MET A 80 3.55 10.00 -3.65
N ILE A 81 2.88 10.97 -4.26
CA ILE A 81 1.49 10.83 -4.73
C ILE A 81 1.45 9.76 -5.82
N TRP A 82 2.17 9.97 -6.92
CA TRP A 82 2.09 9.09 -8.09
C TRP A 82 2.65 7.70 -7.84
N GLY A 83 3.73 7.58 -7.06
CA GLY A 83 4.26 6.27 -6.68
C GLY A 83 3.27 5.45 -5.86
N THR A 84 2.42 6.08 -5.05
CA THR A 84 1.50 5.35 -4.16
C THR A 84 0.10 5.11 -4.74
N ASN A 85 -0.27 5.82 -5.81
CA ASN A 85 -1.60 5.71 -6.44
C ASN A 85 -1.94 4.29 -6.90
N LEU A 86 -1.06 3.65 -7.68
CA LEU A 86 -1.32 2.30 -8.18
C LEU A 86 -1.30 1.26 -7.06
N PHE A 87 -0.47 1.46 -6.02
CA PHE A 87 -0.45 0.57 -4.87
C PHE A 87 -1.75 0.65 -4.05
N GLN A 88 -2.30 1.84 -3.86
CA GLN A 88 -3.58 2.03 -3.19
C GLN A 88 -4.69 1.25 -3.90
N LEU A 89 -4.74 1.28 -5.24
CA LEU A 89 -5.69 0.48 -6.03
C LEU A 89 -5.50 -1.04 -5.83
N LEU A 90 -4.26 -1.51 -5.70
CA LEU A 90 -3.95 -2.93 -5.52
C LEU A 90 -4.02 -3.38 -4.05
N LEU A 91 -4.17 -2.46 -3.09
CA LEU A 91 -4.20 -2.77 -1.65
C LEU A 91 -5.20 -3.90 -1.29
N PRO A 92 -6.43 -3.96 -1.86
CA PRO A 92 -7.35 -5.05 -1.59
C PRO A 92 -6.83 -6.43 -2.01
N LEU A 93 -6.03 -6.52 -3.09
CA LEU A 93 -5.41 -7.78 -3.51
C LEU A 93 -4.44 -8.29 -2.45
N PHE A 94 -3.59 -7.40 -1.91
CA PHE A 94 -2.66 -7.77 -0.86
C PHE A 94 -3.38 -8.21 0.42
N ILE A 95 -4.51 -7.58 0.75
CA ILE A 95 -5.37 -8.01 1.87
C ILE A 95 -5.96 -9.41 1.61
N THR A 96 -6.38 -9.71 0.37
CA THR A 96 -6.91 -11.05 0.05
C THR A 96 -5.89 -12.18 0.25
N ILE A 97 -4.59 -11.90 0.11
CA ILE A 97 -3.53 -12.89 0.41
C ILE A 97 -3.63 -13.38 1.86
N VAL A 98 -3.99 -12.51 2.80
CA VAL A 98 -4.16 -12.88 4.23
C VAL A 98 -5.22 -13.95 4.40
N GLY A 99 -6.41 -13.78 3.83
CA GLY A 99 -7.50 -14.74 3.98
C GLY A 99 -7.26 -16.04 3.22
N ILE A 100 -6.59 -15.97 2.05
CA ILE A 100 -6.15 -17.17 1.33
C ILE A 100 -5.18 -17.98 2.20
N ASN A 101 -4.16 -17.33 2.76
CA ASN A 101 -3.17 -17.98 3.61
C ASN A 101 -3.80 -18.60 4.86
N ILE A 102 -4.73 -17.89 5.51
CA ILE A 102 -5.45 -18.39 6.67
C ILE A 102 -6.33 -19.60 6.30
N TYR A 103 -7.04 -19.54 5.19
CA TYR A 103 -7.87 -20.65 4.70
C TYR A 103 -7.03 -21.91 4.41
N LEU A 104 -5.90 -21.76 3.71
CA LEU A 104 -5.00 -22.87 3.39
C LEU A 104 -4.37 -23.47 4.65
N LYS A 105 -3.86 -22.62 5.56
CA LYS A 105 -3.21 -23.07 6.81
C LYS A 105 -4.21 -23.69 7.78
N LYS A 106 -5.47 -23.23 7.81
CA LYS A 106 -6.56 -23.83 8.61
C LYS A 106 -6.76 -25.31 8.28
N ASN A 107 -6.76 -25.64 6.98
CA ASN A 107 -7.07 -26.99 6.50
C ASN A 107 -5.87 -27.96 6.58
N ASN A 108 -4.64 -27.45 6.68
CA ASN A 108 -3.43 -28.27 6.70
C ASN A 108 -2.71 -28.20 8.06
N GLU A 109 -2.06 -27.07 8.35
CA GLU A 109 -1.11 -26.92 9.45
C GLU A 109 -1.79 -26.75 10.82
N TYR A 110 -2.88 -25.98 10.84
CA TYR A 110 -3.53 -25.59 12.08
C TYR A 110 -4.43 -26.69 12.66
N PHE A 111 -4.75 -27.72 11.88
CA PHE A 111 -5.60 -28.83 12.32
C PHE A 111 -5.02 -29.53 13.55
N PHE A 112 -3.72 -29.83 13.54
CA PHE A 112 -3.04 -30.50 14.65
C PHE A 112 -2.61 -29.54 15.77
N GLU A 113 -2.22 -28.31 15.43
CA GLU A 113 -1.83 -27.31 16.44
C GLU A 113 -2.99 -26.86 17.33
N ARG A 114 -4.23 -26.94 16.82
CA ARG A 114 -5.44 -26.60 17.59
C ARG A 114 -5.57 -27.42 18.87
N TYR A 115 -5.16 -28.69 18.87
CA TYR A 115 -5.28 -29.57 20.04
C TYR A 115 -4.44 -29.12 21.25
N ARG A 116 -3.49 -28.20 21.06
CA ARG A 116 -2.67 -27.62 22.14
C ARG A 116 -3.33 -26.42 22.83
N TYR A 117 -4.52 -26.00 22.40
CA TYR A 117 -5.21 -24.82 22.92
C TYR A 117 -6.61 -25.18 23.43
N ASP A 118 -6.96 -24.68 24.62
CA ASP A 118 -8.27 -24.93 25.25
C ASP A 118 -9.46 -24.39 24.45
N ARG A 119 -9.27 -23.33 23.65
CA ARG A 119 -10.36 -22.68 22.89
C ARG A 119 -9.95 -22.40 21.45
N HIS A 120 -10.71 -22.97 20.51
CA HIS A 120 -10.49 -22.78 19.08
C HIS A 120 -10.56 -21.32 18.63
N SER A 121 -11.51 -20.55 19.17
CA SER A 121 -11.67 -19.13 18.83
C SER A 121 -10.44 -18.30 19.20
N LYS A 122 -9.86 -18.53 20.39
CA LYS A 122 -8.64 -17.85 20.84
C LYS A 122 -7.43 -18.25 19.97
N PHE A 123 -7.34 -19.52 19.60
CA PHE A 123 -6.29 -20.01 18.70
C PHE A 123 -6.38 -19.36 17.32
N MET A 124 -7.56 -19.37 16.70
CA MET A 124 -7.77 -18.76 15.37
C MET A 124 -7.53 -17.25 15.41
N LEU A 125 -8.00 -16.54 16.44
CA LEU A 125 -7.74 -15.11 16.59
C LEU A 125 -6.22 -14.81 16.61
N LYS A 126 -5.45 -15.57 17.40
CA LYS A 126 -3.99 -15.41 17.49
C LYS A 126 -3.31 -15.68 16.14
N LYS A 127 -3.76 -16.70 15.41
CA LYS A 127 -3.23 -17.01 14.07
C LYS A 127 -3.58 -15.95 13.05
N ASN A 128 -4.81 -15.43 13.08
CA ASN A 128 -5.27 -14.39 12.19
C ASN A 128 -4.46 -13.12 12.40
N ILE A 129 -4.37 -12.62 13.64
CA ILE A 129 -3.55 -11.45 13.98
C ILE A 129 -2.09 -11.65 13.57
N GLY A 130 -1.53 -12.84 13.84
CA GLY A 130 -0.14 -13.14 13.49
C GLY A 130 0.13 -13.12 11.99
N GLU A 131 -0.77 -13.67 11.17
CA GLU A 131 -0.63 -13.65 9.71
C GLU A 131 -0.89 -12.27 9.12
N SER A 132 -1.92 -11.57 9.59
CA SER A 132 -2.20 -10.19 9.18
C SER A 132 -1.02 -9.27 9.48
N LEU A 133 -0.41 -9.40 10.67
CA LEU A 133 0.75 -8.58 11.07
C LEU A 133 1.97 -8.82 10.16
N LYS A 134 2.24 -10.06 9.77
CA LYS A 134 3.35 -10.36 8.84
C LYS A 134 3.11 -9.77 7.45
N VAL A 135 1.89 -9.89 6.92
CA VAL A 135 1.55 -9.34 5.60
C VAL A 135 1.58 -7.82 5.62
N SER A 136 0.99 -7.17 6.63
CA SER A 136 1.05 -5.71 6.78
C SER A 136 2.48 -5.21 6.96
N ALA A 137 3.31 -5.91 7.73
CA ALA A 137 4.72 -5.57 7.87
C ALA A 137 5.48 -5.69 6.54
N ALA A 138 5.17 -6.71 5.72
CA ALA A 138 5.79 -6.89 4.40
C ALA A 138 5.40 -5.77 3.43
N ILE A 139 4.12 -5.41 3.38
CA ILE A 139 3.62 -4.29 2.57
C ILE A 139 4.29 -2.98 3.00
N PHE A 140 4.28 -2.70 4.30
CA PHE A 140 4.90 -1.50 4.86
C PHE A 140 6.42 -1.45 4.61
N LEU A 141 7.10 -2.59 4.62
CA LEU A 141 8.52 -2.66 4.28
C LEU A 141 8.77 -2.32 2.80
N GLY A 142 7.90 -2.76 1.90
CA GLY A 142 7.93 -2.34 0.49
C GLY A 142 7.73 -0.83 0.33
N TYR A 143 6.76 -0.25 1.06
CA TYR A 143 6.58 1.19 1.12
C TYR A 143 7.79 1.92 1.71
N LEU A 144 8.41 1.38 2.76
CA LEU A 144 9.55 2.00 3.43
C LEU A 144 10.78 2.05 2.52
N LEU A 145 11.00 1.02 1.70
CA LEU A 145 12.03 1.04 0.65
C LEU A 145 11.78 2.15 -0.37
N PHE A 146 10.54 2.26 -0.85
CA PHE A 146 10.14 3.33 -1.76
C PHE A 146 10.27 4.72 -1.13
N TYR A 147 9.82 4.89 0.12
CA TYR A 147 9.93 6.13 0.87
C TYR A 147 11.38 6.56 1.07
N ILE A 148 12.27 5.62 1.42
CA ILE A 148 13.70 5.91 1.55
C ILE A 148 14.26 6.39 0.20
N PHE A 149 13.89 5.73 -0.89
CA PHE A 149 14.29 6.15 -2.23
C PHE A 149 13.81 7.58 -2.54
N THR A 150 12.52 7.88 -2.39
CA THR A 150 12.00 9.24 -2.67
C THR A 150 12.55 10.28 -1.71
N PHE A 151 12.85 9.92 -0.45
CA PHE A 151 13.49 10.80 0.52
C PHE A 151 14.89 11.27 0.05
N PHE A 152 15.66 10.36 -0.56
CA PHE A 152 17.02 10.63 -1.02
C PHE A 152 17.10 11.19 -2.45
N VAL A 153 16.15 10.87 -3.32
CA VAL A 153 16.22 11.20 -4.75
C VAL A 153 15.26 12.35 -5.11
N GLY A 154 14.14 12.49 -4.42
CA GLY A 154 13.17 13.56 -4.68
C GLY A 154 13.71 14.94 -4.31
N SER A 155 13.40 15.94 -5.15
CA SER A 155 13.79 17.33 -4.90
C SER A 155 13.12 17.90 -3.65
N LYS A 156 13.60 19.06 -3.19
CA LYS A 156 12.95 19.79 -2.10
C LYS A 156 11.54 20.19 -2.52
N VAL A 157 10.64 20.20 -1.53
CA VAL A 157 9.28 20.71 -1.71
C VAL A 157 9.35 22.16 -2.16
N THR A 158 8.83 22.47 -3.34
CA THR A 158 8.77 23.83 -3.89
C THR A 158 7.38 24.44 -3.67
N VAL A 159 7.25 25.75 -3.97
CA VAL A 159 5.96 26.44 -3.92
C VAL A 159 5.00 25.91 -5.00
N ASP A 160 5.53 25.50 -6.16
CA ASP A 160 4.74 24.89 -7.23
C ASP A 160 4.16 23.54 -6.81
N ASP A 161 4.85 22.81 -5.92
CA ASP A 161 4.35 21.55 -5.38
C ASP A 161 3.13 21.73 -4.45
N MET A 162 2.92 22.94 -3.91
CA MET A 162 1.74 23.24 -3.10
C MET A 162 0.45 23.23 -3.94
N GLN A 163 0.56 23.32 -5.27
CA GLN A 163 -0.60 23.23 -6.19
C GLN A 163 -1.20 21.83 -6.23
N PHE A 164 -0.43 20.78 -5.91
CA PHE A 164 -0.94 19.41 -5.80
C PHE A 164 -1.82 19.18 -4.56
N GLY A 165 -1.93 20.19 -3.68
CA GLY A 165 -2.71 20.13 -2.45
C GLY A 165 -2.06 19.29 -1.36
N VAL A 166 -2.60 19.35 -0.14
CA VAL A 166 -2.21 18.41 0.91
C VAL A 166 -2.90 17.08 0.56
N PRO A 167 -2.13 16.01 0.25
CA PRO A 167 -2.71 14.81 -0.35
C PRO A 167 -3.72 14.13 0.58
N VAL A 168 -3.69 14.38 1.90
CA VAL A 168 -4.57 13.68 2.84
C VAL A 168 -4.87 14.57 4.03
N LYS A 169 -6.11 14.67 4.50
CA LYS A 169 -6.48 15.39 5.75
C LYS A 169 -6.35 14.53 7.01
N LEU A 170 -5.77 13.35 6.92
CA LEU A 170 -5.80 12.31 7.97
C LEU A 170 -5.30 12.79 9.33
N PHE A 171 -4.37 13.74 9.35
CA PHE A 171 -3.85 14.36 10.58
C PHE A 171 -4.05 15.87 10.65
N ILE A 172 -4.75 16.47 9.67
CA ILE A 172 -4.96 17.94 9.61
C ILE A 172 -5.79 18.43 10.80
N GLU A 173 -6.68 17.59 11.35
CA GLU A 173 -7.48 17.93 12.53
C GLU A 173 -6.70 17.79 13.86
N TRP A 174 -5.62 17.00 13.87
CA TRP A 174 -4.86 16.69 15.09
C TRP A 174 -3.51 17.39 15.16
N LEU A 175 -2.99 17.86 14.02
CA LEU A 175 -1.72 18.53 13.89
C LEU A 175 -1.93 20.01 13.53
N PRO A 176 -0.96 20.89 13.85
CA PRO A 176 -1.01 22.29 13.41
C PRO A 176 -1.18 22.38 11.89
N LYS A 177 -1.92 23.39 11.42
CA LYS A 177 -2.23 23.58 9.99
C LYS A 177 -0.97 23.61 9.09
N ASP A 178 0.14 24.09 9.63
CA ASP A 178 1.41 24.23 8.90
C ASP A 178 2.31 22.99 9.04
N PHE A 179 1.89 21.96 9.76
CA PHE A 179 2.71 20.76 10.01
C PHE A 179 3.10 20.06 8.70
N PHE A 180 2.17 19.96 7.74
CA PHE A 180 2.48 19.38 6.44
C PHE A 180 3.58 20.16 5.71
N LEU A 181 3.53 21.50 5.76
CA LEU A 181 4.52 22.36 5.09
C LEU A 181 5.88 22.27 5.77
N ASN A 182 5.90 22.30 7.10
CA ASN A 182 7.14 22.29 7.89
C ASN A 182 7.78 20.90 7.97
N HIS A 183 6.98 19.84 7.89
CA HIS A 183 7.41 18.46 8.14
C HIS A 183 6.86 17.47 7.10
N CYS A 184 6.80 17.86 5.82
CA CYS A 184 6.21 17.09 4.72
C CYS A 184 6.70 15.62 4.65
N ARG A 185 8.00 15.40 4.85
CA ARG A 185 8.59 14.05 4.83
C ARG A 185 8.13 13.19 6.00
N LEU A 186 8.06 13.78 7.21
CA LEU A 186 7.54 13.10 8.40
C LEU A 186 6.04 12.83 8.26
N TYR A 187 5.31 13.76 7.66
CA TYR A 187 3.89 13.61 7.36
C TYR A 187 3.63 12.37 6.50
N HIS A 188 4.36 12.22 5.39
CA HIS A 188 4.23 11.06 4.52
C HIS A 188 4.61 9.75 5.22
N LEU A 189 5.61 9.76 6.12
CA LEU A 189 5.94 8.58 6.93
C LEU A 189 4.78 8.16 7.84
N LEU A 190 4.19 9.11 8.57
CA LEU A 190 3.04 8.86 9.45
C LEU A 190 1.83 8.36 8.66
N TRP A 191 1.57 8.99 7.52
CA TRP A 191 0.51 8.57 6.61
C TRP A 191 0.76 7.16 6.06
N GLY A 192 2.00 6.85 5.67
CA GLY A 192 2.37 5.52 5.18
C GLY A 192 2.23 4.43 6.24
N ILE A 193 2.53 4.72 7.52
CA ILE A 193 2.26 3.81 8.64
C ILE A 193 0.75 3.53 8.72
N PHE A 194 -0.08 4.57 8.63
CA PHE A 194 -1.51 4.39 8.71
C PHE A 194 -2.05 3.57 7.52
N VAL A 195 -1.74 3.97 6.29
CA VAL A 195 -2.32 3.38 5.07
C VAL A 195 -1.71 2.03 4.70
N PHE A 196 -0.40 1.82 4.88
CA PHE A 196 0.27 0.60 4.41
C PHE A 196 0.56 -0.41 5.53
N PHE A 197 0.37 -0.04 6.80
CA PHE A 197 0.51 -0.98 7.92
C PHE A 197 -0.80 -1.18 8.69
N ILE A 198 -1.39 -0.11 9.24
CA ILE A 198 -2.57 -0.21 10.12
C ILE A 198 -3.79 -0.68 9.33
N VAL A 199 -4.06 -0.06 8.18
CA VAL A 199 -5.23 -0.39 7.36
C VAL A 199 -5.20 -1.86 6.88
N PRO A 200 -4.11 -2.37 6.25
CA PRO A 200 -4.00 -3.78 5.89
C PRO A 200 -4.09 -4.73 7.07
N LEU A 201 -3.66 -4.30 8.28
CA LEU A 201 -3.76 -5.12 9.48
C LEU A 201 -5.23 -5.29 9.90
N ILE A 202 -5.99 -4.20 9.99
CA ILE A 202 -7.41 -4.22 10.38
C ILE A 202 -8.22 -5.07 9.39
N TYR A 203 -8.08 -4.77 8.09
CA TYR A 203 -8.81 -5.49 7.05
C TYR A 203 -8.34 -6.94 6.90
N GLY A 204 -7.05 -7.21 7.07
CA GLY A 204 -6.50 -8.57 7.10
C GLY A 204 -7.07 -9.41 8.24
N VAL A 205 -7.23 -8.82 9.43
CA VAL A 205 -7.84 -9.51 10.59
C VAL A 205 -9.32 -9.78 10.32
N ALA A 206 -10.05 -8.80 9.78
CA ALA A 206 -11.45 -8.95 9.41
C ALA A 206 -11.63 -10.07 8.36
N TYR A 207 -10.79 -10.08 7.32
CA TYR A 207 -10.85 -11.10 6.28
C TYR A 207 -10.47 -12.48 6.80
N GLY A 208 -9.40 -12.55 7.62
CA GLY A 208 -8.97 -13.76 8.28
C GLY A 208 -10.04 -14.36 9.19
N PHE A 209 -10.80 -13.52 9.88
CA PHE A 209 -11.96 -13.95 10.67
C PHE A 209 -13.00 -14.60 9.75
N VAL A 210 -13.45 -13.91 8.70
CA VAL A 210 -14.44 -14.43 7.74
C VAL A 210 -13.98 -15.76 7.10
N ALA A 211 -12.73 -15.83 6.64
CA ALA A 211 -12.13 -17.02 6.05
C ALA A 211 -12.00 -18.20 7.04
N SER A 212 -11.89 -17.91 8.34
CA SER A 212 -11.83 -18.94 9.38
C SER A 212 -13.17 -19.63 9.63
N TYR A 213 -14.30 -18.97 9.37
CA TYR A 213 -15.63 -19.51 9.67
C TYR A 213 -16.38 -20.02 8.45
N LEU A 214 -16.10 -19.47 7.26
CA LEU A 214 -16.76 -19.92 6.04
C LEU A 214 -16.15 -21.20 5.47
N ARG A 215 -17.01 -21.99 4.81
CA ARG A 215 -16.68 -23.36 4.36
C ARG A 215 -15.71 -23.35 3.17
N ASN A 216 -15.88 -22.42 2.25
CA ASN A 216 -15.12 -22.34 1.00
C ASN A 216 -14.52 -20.94 0.81
N LEU A 217 -13.32 -20.87 0.24
CA LEU A 217 -12.59 -19.62 -0.04
C LEU A 217 -13.36 -18.61 -0.91
N PRO A 218 -14.12 -19.02 -1.97
CA PRO A 218 -14.93 -18.08 -2.74
C PRO A 218 -16.01 -17.41 -1.89
N MET A 219 -16.64 -18.17 -0.99
CA MET A 219 -17.68 -17.64 -0.10
C MET A 219 -17.09 -16.60 0.87
N ALA A 220 -15.87 -16.85 1.37
CA ALA A 220 -15.14 -15.88 2.17
C ALA A 220 -14.82 -14.61 1.39
N SER A 221 -14.34 -14.76 0.14
CA SER A 221 -14.01 -13.65 -0.74
C SER A 221 -15.24 -12.78 -1.04
N ILE A 222 -16.37 -13.40 -1.40
CA ILE A 222 -17.63 -12.69 -1.65
C ILE A 222 -18.12 -11.96 -0.40
N ALA A 223 -18.11 -12.62 0.78
CA ALA A 223 -18.52 -11.99 2.02
C ALA A 223 -17.67 -10.76 2.37
N PHE A 224 -16.37 -10.82 2.09
CA PHE A 224 -15.46 -9.71 2.29
C PHE A 224 -15.68 -8.57 1.29
N THR A 225 -15.94 -8.90 0.02
CA THR A 225 -16.32 -7.90 -1.00
C THR A 225 -17.63 -7.21 -0.62
N ILE A 226 -18.63 -7.93 -0.12
CA ILE A 226 -19.88 -7.36 0.39
C ILE A 226 -19.59 -6.43 1.57
N TYR A 227 -18.71 -6.83 2.50
CA TYR A 227 -18.28 -5.96 3.59
C TYR A 227 -17.65 -4.66 3.06
N PHE A 228 -16.75 -4.74 2.08
CA PHE A 228 -16.13 -3.57 1.43
C PHE A 228 -17.17 -2.62 0.84
N ILE A 229 -18.14 -3.15 0.09
CA ILE A 229 -19.21 -2.36 -0.54
C ILE A 229 -20.12 -1.73 0.52
N ALA A 230 -20.56 -2.53 1.51
CA ALA A 230 -21.49 -2.07 2.54
C ALA A 230 -20.89 -0.94 3.40
N PHE A 231 -19.62 -1.07 3.80
CA PHE A 231 -18.94 -0.05 4.58
C PHE A 231 -18.65 1.22 3.76
N SER A 232 -18.35 1.09 2.47
CA SER A 232 -18.16 2.24 1.58
C SER A 232 -19.47 3.02 1.38
N ILE A 233 -20.60 2.31 1.19
CA ILE A 233 -21.93 2.95 1.11
C ILE A 233 -22.31 3.59 2.45
N ALA A 234 -22.13 2.88 3.57
CA ALA A 234 -22.46 3.40 4.89
C ALA A 234 -21.63 4.65 5.21
N SER A 235 -20.33 4.64 4.91
CA SER A 235 -19.47 5.81 5.03
C SER A 235 -19.98 6.99 4.21
N ALA A 236 -20.32 6.78 2.94
CA ALA A 236 -20.82 7.83 2.06
C ALA A 236 -22.14 8.46 2.57
N LEU A 237 -22.98 7.69 3.28
CA LEU A 237 -24.26 8.16 3.80
C LEU A 237 -24.16 8.81 5.18
N PHE A 238 -23.25 8.33 6.04
CA PHE A 238 -23.26 8.66 7.48
C PHE A 238 -22.01 9.37 7.99
N ILE A 239 -20.91 9.39 7.22
CA ILE A 239 -19.65 9.98 7.66
C ILE A 239 -19.32 11.22 6.79
N PRO A 240 -19.13 12.40 7.40
CA PRO A 240 -18.72 13.60 6.68
C PRO A 240 -17.48 13.36 5.81
N ASN A 241 -17.45 13.91 4.59
CA ASN A 241 -16.35 13.73 3.63
C ASN A 241 -14.97 14.09 4.20
N ASP A 242 -14.91 15.07 5.09
CA ASP A 242 -13.67 15.57 5.68
C ASP A 242 -13.24 14.84 6.97
N SER A 243 -14.03 13.88 7.46
CA SER A 243 -13.75 13.22 8.74
C SER A 243 -12.66 12.18 8.64
N VAL A 244 -11.72 12.19 9.60
CA VAL A 244 -10.67 11.16 9.76
C VAL A 244 -11.26 9.75 9.89
N PHE A 245 -12.44 9.61 10.49
CA PHE A 245 -13.13 8.33 10.64
C PHE A 245 -13.47 7.68 9.30
N ARG A 246 -13.66 8.48 8.24
CA ARG A 246 -13.91 7.95 6.91
C ARG A 246 -12.76 7.06 6.45
N TYR A 247 -11.51 7.50 6.63
CA TYR A 247 -10.33 6.71 6.26
C TYR A 247 -10.08 5.48 7.16
N MET A 248 -10.79 5.32 8.28
CA MET A 248 -10.69 4.12 9.12
C MET A 248 -11.70 3.03 8.74
N PHE A 249 -12.89 3.44 8.31
CA PHE A 249 -14.02 2.52 8.09
C PHE A 249 -14.33 2.30 6.61
N ASP A 250 -13.99 3.26 5.75
CA ASP A 250 -14.27 3.24 4.33
C ASP A 250 -13.02 2.83 3.56
N PRO A 251 -12.92 1.56 3.16
CA PRO A 251 -11.75 1.10 2.42
C PRO A 251 -11.63 1.80 1.07
N SER A 252 -12.75 2.19 0.45
CA SER A 252 -12.74 2.96 -0.78
C SER A 252 -12.21 4.37 -0.57
N ALA A 253 -12.53 5.02 0.55
CA ALA A 253 -11.90 6.29 0.89
C ALA A 253 -10.40 6.16 1.08
N VAL A 254 -9.90 5.11 1.76
CA VAL A 254 -8.45 4.90 1.88
C VAL A 254 -7.79 4.80 0.50
N ILE A 255 -8.38 4.04 -0.41
CA ILE A 255 -7.83 3.80 -1.75
C ILE A 255 -7.82 5.06 -2.62
N VAL A 256 -8.80 5.94 -2.45
CA VAL A 256 -8.91 7.14 -3.30
C VAL A 256 -8.25 8.37 -2.66
N SER A 257 -8.08 8.36 -1.33
CA SER A 257 -7.60 9.51 -0.57
C SER A 257 -6.12 9.81 -0.67
N GLY A 258 -5.26 8.85 -1.01
CA GLY A 258 -3.83 9.14 -1.10
C GLY A 258 -3.42 9.84 -2.38
N ALA A 259 -4.36 10.03 -3.31
CA ALA A 259 -4.12 10.53 -4.65
C ALA A 259 -4.71 11.93 -4.90
N TYR A 260 -5.83 12.27 -4.24
CA TYR A 260 -6.57 13.50 -4.54
C TYR A 260 -7.24 14.09 -3.31
N SER A 261 -7.14 15.42 -3.17
CA SER A 261 -7.85 16.20 -2.17
C SER A 261 -9.38 16.15 -2.35
N TYR A 262 -9.86 15.80 -3.55
CA TYR A 262 -11.28 15.68 -3.88
C TYR A 262 -11.54 14.45 -4.78
N PRO A 263 -11.65 13.26 -4.18
CA PRO A 263 -12.09 12.04 -4.85
C PRO A 263 -13.42 12.23 -5.61
N ASN A 264 -13.48 11.91 -6.91
CA ASN A 264 -14.75 11.87 -7.64
C ASN A 264 -15.45 10.50 -7.48
N THR A 265 -16.75 10.43 -7.79
CA THR A 265 -17.54 9.20 -7.65
C THR A 265 -17.00 8.02 -8.47
N LEU A 266 -16.40 8.28 -9.63
CA LEU A 266 -15.81 7.25 -10.49
C LEU A 266 -14.59 6.60 -9.85
N MET A 267 -13.78 7.38 -9.12
CA MET A 267 -12.64 6.86 -8.38
C MET A 267 -13.06 5.97 -7.20
N TYR A 268 -14.13 6.34 -6.50
CA TYR A 268 -14.71 5.46 -5.48
C TYR A 268 -15.20 4.14 -6.10
N LEU A 269 -15.86 4.19 -7.25
CA LEU A 269 -16.31 2.98 -7.96
C LEU A 269 -15.15 2.12 -8.45
N SER A 270 -14.05 2.72 -8.95
CA SER A 270 -12.88 1.96 -9.41
C SER A 270 -12.19 1.21 -8.27
N SER A 271 -12.16 1.80 -7.07
CA SER A 271 -11.61 1.14 -5.87
C SER A 271 -12.36 -0.14 -5.47
N LEU A 272 -13.65 -0.24 -5.81
CA LEU A 272 -14.49 -1.42 -5.55
C LEU A 272 -14.33 -2.52 -6.60
N MET A 273 -13.86 -2.19 -7.80
CA MET A 273 -13.69 -3.16 -8.89
C MET A 273 -12.68 -4.24 -8.54
N VAL A 274 -11.59 -3.90 -7.86
CA VAL A 274 -10.53 -4.85 -7.50
C VAL A 274 -11.07 -5.97 -6.60
N PRO A 275 -11.71 -5.70 -5.44
CA PRO A 275 -12.37 -6.74 -4.64
C PRO A 275 -13.39 -7.59 -5.42
N ILE A 276 -14.17 -6.98 -6.33
CA ILE A 276 -15.18 -7.67 -7.14
C ILE A 276 -14.51 -8.65 -8.11
N ILE A 277 -13.53 -8.19 -8.88
CA ILE A 277 -12.78 -9.02 -9.83
C ILE A 277 -12.12 -10.18 -9.09
N THR A 278 -11.51 -9.91 -7.93
CA THR A 278 -10.83 -10.95 -7.13
C THR A 278 -11.81 -12.04 -6.69
N ALA A 279 -12.99 -11.66 -6.19
CA ALA A 279 -14.02 -12.60 -5.77
C ALA A 279 -14.57 -13.42 -6.95
N VAL A 280 -14.80 -12.78 -8.10
CA VAL A 280 -15.27 -13.44 -9.33
C VAL A 280 -14.25 -14.45 -9.85
N VAL A 281 -12.97 -14.07 -9.92
CA VAL A 281 -11.88 -14.97 -10.36
C VAL A 281 -11.77 -16.18 -9.44
N LEU A 282 -11.78 -15.97 -8.12
CA LEU A 282 -11.73 -17.06 -7.15
C LEU A 282 -12.94 -17.99 -7.24
N TYR A 283 -14.13 -17.44 -7.52
CA TYR A 283 -15.33 -18.22 -7.76
C TYR A 283 -15.19 -19.12 -9.00
N PHE A 284 -14.79 -18.55 -10.15
CA PHE A 284 -14.61 -19.34 -11.38
C PHE A 284 -13.54 -20.43 -11.25
N ILE A 285 -12.42 -20.13 -10.60
CA ILE A 285 -11.36 -21.12 -10.33
C ILE A 285 -11.92 -22.26 -9.47
N SER A 286 -12.76 -21.95 -8.49
CA SER A 286 -13.38 -22.96 -7.64
C SER A 286 -14.37 -23.83 -8.41
N CYS A 287 -15.22 -23.25 -9.26
CA CYS A 287 -16.17 -24.00 -10.08
C CYS A 287 -15.46 -25.02 -10.99
N ARG A 288 -14.36 -24.62 -11.64
CA ARG A 288 -13.56 -25.53 -12.49
C ARG A 288 -12.95 -26.71 -11.73
N ARG A 289 -12.68 -26.60 -10.44
CA ARG A 289 -12.15 -27.72 -9.64
C ARG A 289 -13.21 -28.73 -9.22
N TYR A 290 -14.50 -28.39 -9.31
CA TYR A 290 -15.61 -29.30 -9.01
C TYR A 290 -16.18 -29.97 -10.27
N GLU A 291 -15.69 -29.62 -11.47
CA GLU A 291 -16.08 -30.21 -12.75
C GLU A 291 -15.13 -31.34 -13.22
N VAL A 292 -14.17 -31.76 -12.40
CA VAL A 292 -13.21 -32.87 -12.64
C VAL A 292 -13.39 -33.93 -11.57
#